data_AF-A0A3D5SXZ0-F1
#
_entry.id   AF-A0A3D5SXZ0-F1
#
_cell.length_a   1.000
_cell.length_b   1.000
_cell.length_c   1.000
_cell.angle_alpha   90.00
_cell.angle_beta   90.00
_cell.angle_gamma   90.00
#
_symmetry.space_group_name_H-M   'P 1'
#
loop_
_entity.id
_entity.type
_entity.pdbx_description
1 polymer ?
#
loop_
_entity_poly.entity_id
_entity_poly.type
_entity_poly.pdbx_seq_one_letter_code
_entity_poly.pdbx_strand_id
1 'polypeptide(L)'
;MYQERVLSGMRPTGRLHLGHYHGVLRNWVRLQSEYPCLFFVADWHALTTDYDEPDKIEDNVWDMLIDWLAAGVDPSQATLFIQSRIPEHAELFLLLSMMTPLAWLERVPTYK
;
A
#
# COMPACT_ATOMS: atom_id res chain seq x y z
N MET A 1 8.45 23.48 11.29
CA MET A 1 8.97 22.10 11.37
C MET A 1 7.87 21.21 10.83
N TYR A 2 8.14 20.37 9.83
CA TYR A 2 7.12 19.47 9.30
C TYR A 2 6.83 18.39 10.34
N GLN A 3 5.56 17.99 10.47
CA GLN A 3 5.19 16.87 11.32
C GLN A 3 5.73 15.57 10.70
N GLU A 4 6.36 14.72 11.49
CA GLU A 4 6.77 13.39 11.03
C GLU A 4 5.52 12.56 10.73
N ARG A 5 5.50 11.88 9.57
CA ARG A 5 4.36 11.10 9.09
C ARG A 5 4.82 9.71 8.66
N VAL A 6 3.92 8.74 8.80
CA VAL A 6 4.13 7.38 8.33
C VAL A 6 3.30 7.16 7.07
N LEU A 7 3.92 6.65 6.01
CA LEU A 7 3.25 6.15 4.80
C LEU A 7 3.57 4.66 4.67
N SER A 8 2.54 3.83 4.53
CA SER A 8 2.72 2.39 4.31
C SER A 8 1.64 1.85 3.40
N GLY A 9 2.00 0.95 2.49
CA GLY A 9 1.07 0.35 1.54
C GLY A 9 1.25 -1.15 1.44
N MET A 10 0.18 -1.85 1.10
CA MET A 10 0.18 -3.29 0.92
C MET A 10 -0.61 -3.64 -0.34
N ARG A 11 -0.10 -4.61 -1.11
CA ARG A 11 -0.76 -5.08 -2.33
C ARG A 11 -1.90 -6.04 -1.96
N PRO A 12 -3.08 -5.95 -2.61
CA PRO A 12 -4.21 -6.85 -2.40
C PRO A 12 -4.01 -8.19 -3.13
N THR A 13 -3.09 -9.03 -2.66
CA THR A 13 -2.73 -10.33 -3.28
C THR A 13 -3.44 -11.54 -2.65
N GLY A 14 -4.63 -11.34 -2.07
CA GLY A 14 -5.42 -12.36 -1.38
C GLY A 14 -5.50 -12.18 0.14
N ARG A 15 -6.06 -13.19 0.82
CA ARG A 15 -6.36 -13.13 2.26
C ARG A 15 -5.10 -12.95 3.11
N LEU A 16 -5.21 -12.10 4.13
CA LEU A 16 -4.12 -11.93 5.09
C LEU A 16 -3.94 -13.18 5.97
N HIS A 17 -2.75 -13.32 6.52
CA HIS A 17 -2.36 -14.43 7.38
C HIS A 17 -1.49 -13.92 8.53
N LEU A 18 -1.16 -14.78 9.51
CA LEU A 18 -0.42 -14.37 10.72
C LEU A 18 0.91 -13.66 10.43
N GLY A 19 1.61 -14.02 9.35
CA GLY A 19 2.79 -13.28 8.89
C GLY A 19 2.54 -11.78 8.64
N HIS A 20 1.41 -11.41 8.02
CA HIS A 20 1.02 -10.02 7.81
C HIS A 20 0.71 -9.32 9.14
N TYR A 21 0.05 -10.01 10.06
CA TYR A 21 -0.27 -9.46 11.37
C TYR A 21 0.99 -9.13 12.18
N HIS A 22 1.89 -10.09 12.31
CA HIS A 22 3.13 -9.91 13.06
C HIS A 22 4.15 -9.01 12.34
N GLY A 23 4.15 -8.99 11.00
CA GLY A 23 5.06 -8.19 10.21
C GLY A 23 4.66 -6.72 10.10
N VAL A 24 3.37 -6.44 9.88
CA VAL A 24 2.90 -5.09 9.51
C VAL A 24 1.77 -4.59 10.41
N LEU A 25 0.65 -5.33 10.51
CA LEU A 25 -0.57 -4.78 11.13
C LEU A 25 -0.39 -4.45 12.61
N ARG A 26 0.29 -5.31 13.38
CA ARG A 26 0.58 -5.02 14.79
C ARG A 26 1.38 -3.72 14.96
N ASN A 27 2.26 -3.42 14.00
CA ASN A 27 3.04 -2.18 14.02
C ASN A 27 2.17 -0.97 13.61
N TRP A 28 1.31 -1.12 12.60
CA TRP A 28 0.36 -0.06 12.22
C TRP A 28 -0.58 0.34 13.35
N VAL A 29 -1.13 -0.63 14.09
CA VAL A 29 -1.99 -0.39 15.26
C VAL A 29 -1.29 0.44 16.34
N ARG A 30 0.01 0.24 16.51
CA ARG A 30 0.83 1.06 17.41
C ARG A 30 1.10 2.45 16.82
N LEU A 31 1.60 2.49 15.59
CA LEU A 31 2.03 3.74 14.92
C LEU A 31 0.90 4.74 14.72
N GLN A 32 -0.33 4.30 14.44
CA GLN A 32 -1.47 5.21 14.27
C GLN A 32 -1.77 6.06 15.52
N SER A 33 -1.35 5.59 16.71
CA SER A 33 -1.49 6.35 17.96
C SER A 33 -0.31 7.30 18.22
N GLU A 34 0.82 7.09 17.55
CA GLU A 34 2.07 7.83 17.76
C GLU A 34 2.29 8.90 16.66
N TYR A 35 1.81 8.65 15.43
CA TYR A 35 2.07 9.47 14.25
C TYR A 35 0.83 9.62 13.35
N PRO A 36 0.70 10.72 12.59
CA PRO A 36 -0.21 10.77 11.46
C PRO A 36 0.18 9.71 10.44
N CYS A 37 -0.71 8.74 10.26
CA CYS A 37 -0.50 7.59 9.41
C CYS A 37 -1.34 7.66 8.14
N LEU A 38 -0.71 7.33 7.02
CA LEU A 38 -1.29 7.17 5.70
C LEU A 38 -1.10 5.71 5.30
N PHE A 39 -2.19 4.92 5.33
CA PHE A 39 -2.15 3.52 4.93
C PHE A 39 -2.97 3.30 3.67
N PHE A 40 -2.43 2.57 2.71
CA PHE A 40 -3.11 2.43 1.42
C PHE A 40 -3.05 1.05 0.80
N VAL A 41 -4.14 0.73 0.11
CA VAL A 41 -4.23 -0.46 -0.75
C VAL A 41 -3.53 -0.14 -2.06
N ALA A 42 -2.45 -0.86 -2.37
CA ALA A 42 -1.64 -0.66 -3.56
C ALA A 42 -2.19 -1.51 -4.73
N ASP A 43 -3.41 -1.22 -5.17
CA ASP A 43 -4.13 -2.00 -6.20
C ASP A 43 -3.51 -1.90 -7.60
N TRP A 44 -3.05 -0.72 -8.02
CA TRP A 44 -2.27 -0.62 -9.27
C TRP A 44 -0.94 -1.38 -9.22
N HIS A 45 -0.32 -1.53 -8.04
CA HIS A 45 0.86 -2.39 -7.90
C HIS A 45 0.52 -3.88 -7.93
N ALA A 46 -0.71 -4.29 -7.65
CA ALA A 46 -1.11 -5.68 -7.84
C ALA A 46 -1.23 -6.01 -9.34
N LEU A 47 -1.68 -5.05 -10.16
CA LEU A 47 -1.78 -5.22 -11.62
C LEU A 47 -0.43 -5.49 -12.31
N THR A 48 0.72 -5.25 -11.67
CA THR A 48 2.02 -5.59 -12.30
C THR A 48 2.35 -7.08 -12.23
N THR A 49 1.67 -7.84 -11.35
CA THR A 49 1.86 -9.29 -11.17
C THR A 49 0.60 -10.11 -11.45
N ASP A 50 -0.58 -9.57 -11.14
CA ASP A 50 -1.87 -10.27 -11.22
C ASP A 50 -2.76 -9.72 -12.36
N TYR A 51 -2.16 -9.27 -13.47
CA TYR A 51 -2.89 -8.66 -14.59
C TYR A 51 -3.83 -9.63 -15.33
N ASP A 52 -3.63 -10.93 -15.18
CA ASP A 52 -4.42 -11.97 -15.84
C ASP A 52 -5.81 -12.17 -15.19
N GLU A 53 -5.99 -11.73 -13.93
CA GLU A 53 -7.24 -11.90 -13.17
C GLU A 53 -7.64 -10.60 -12.43
N PRO A 54 -7.85 -9.48 -13.15
CA PRO A 54 -8.06 -8.16 -12.55
C PRO A 54 -9.32 -8.08 -11.69
N ASP A 55 -10.35 -8.87 -12.00
CA ASP A 55 -11.61 -8.90 -11.24
C ASP A 55 -11.37 -9.32 -9.77
N LYS A 56 -10.38 -10.20 -9.52
CA LYS A 56 -10.05 -10.63 -8.15
C LYS A 56 -9.38 -9.54 -7.33
N ILE A 57 -8.76 -8.56 -7.97
CA ILE A 57 -8.09 -7.45 -7.26
C ILE A 57 -9.12 -6.61 -6.52
N GLU A 58 -10.29 -6.35 -7.13
CA GLU A 58 -11.35 -5.59 -6.49
C GLU A 58 -11.86 -6.28 -5.21
N ASP A 59 -12.15 -7.57 -5.28
CA ASP A 59 -12.56 -8.36 -4.11
C ASP A 59 -11.47 -8.34 -3.01
N ASN A 60 -10.21 -8.55 -3.40
CA ASN A 60 -9.09 -8.54 -2.48
C ASN A 60 -8.86 -7.17 -1.81
N VAL A 61 -9.16 -6.07 -2.50
CA VAL A 61 -9.06 -4.71 -1.93
C VAL A 61 -10.00 -4.59 -0.72
N TRP A 62 -11.25 -5.03 -0.87
CA TRP A 62 -12.25 -4.95 0.19
C TRP A 62 -11.97 -5.93 1.33
N ASP A 63 -11.64 -7.19 1.01
CA ASP A 63 -11.24 -8.19 2.00
C ASP A 63 -10.06 -7.69 2.85
N MET A 64 -9.04 -7.11 2.21
CA MET A 64 -7.87 -6.60 2.91
C MET A 64 -8.18 -5.39 3.81
N LEU A 65 -9.04 -4.46 3.35
CA LEU A 65 -9.50 -3.35 4.20
C LEU A 65 -10.28 -3.86 5.41
N ILE A 66 -11.16 -4.85 5.23
CA ILE A 66 -11.90 -5.49 6.32
C ILE A 66 -10.92 -6.11 7.33
N ASP A 67 -9.90 -6.84 6.85
CA ASP A 67 -8.89 -7.45 7.70
C ASP A 67 -8.08 -6.41 8.49
N TRP A 68 -7.76 -5.26 7.90
CA TRP A 68 -7.06 -4.18 8.60
C TRP A 68 -7.89 -3.59 9.74
N LEU A 69 -9.16 -3.30 9.47
CA LEU A 69 -10.10 -2.79 10.46
C LEU A 69 -10.29 -3.81 11.59
N ALA A 70 -10.46 -5.09 11.25
CA ALA A 70 -10.59 -6.17 12.21
C ALA A 70 -9.32 -6.36 13.07
N ALA A 71 -8.14 -6.11 12.50
CA ALA A 71 -6.87 -6.16 13.23
C ALA A 71 -6.63 -4.94 14.14
N GLY A 72 -7.46 -3.89 14.04
CA GLY A 72 -7.41 -2.71 14.92
C GLY A 72 -6.88 -1.43 14.27
N VAL A 73 -6.73 -1.39 12.95
CA VAL A 73 -6.47 -0.13 12.24
C VAL A 73 -7.74 0.73 12.30
N ASP A 74 -7.61 1.96 12.75
CA ASP A 74 -8.73 2.84 13.05
C ASP A 74 -8.74 4.06 12.09
N PRO A 75 -9.77 4.20 11.22
CA PRO A 75 -9.90 5.33 10.31
C PRO A 75 -10.01 6.70 10.99
N SER A 76 -10.33 6.73 12.29
CA SER A 76 -10.33 7.98 13.07
C SER A 76 -8.92 8.43 13.49
N GLN A 77 -7.93 7.54 13.41
CA GLN A 77 -6.53 7.80 13.80
C GLN A 77 -5.57 7.77 12.60
N ALA A 78 -5.91 7.05 11.53
CA ALA A 78 -5.12 6.95 10.31
C ALA A 78 -5.98 7.23 9.06
N THR A 79 -5.36 7.80 8.02
CA THR A 79 -6.01 7.92 6.71
C THR A 79 -5.83 6.63 5.94
N LEU A 80 -6.95 5.99 5.61
CA LEU A 80 -7.00 4.80 4.76
C LEU A 80 -7.46 5.18 3.36
N PHE A 81 -6.78 4.71 2.32
CA PHE A 81 -7.19 4.98 0.94
C PHE A 81 -6.78 3.87 -0.03
N ILE A 82 -7.32 3.93 -1.25
CA ILE A 82 -7.02 3.00 -2.34
C ILE A 82 -6.19 3.76 -3.36
N GLN A 83 -5.07 3.19 -3.80
CA GLN A 83 -4.11 3.86 -4.70
C GLN A 83 -4.80 4.34 -5.99
N SER A 84 -5.61 3.51 -6.65
CA SER A 84 -6.31 3.88 -7.89
C SER A 84 -7.33 5.01 -7.76
N ARG A 85 -7.78 5.33 -6.54
CA ARG A 85 -8.74 6.41 -6.28
C ARG A 85 -8.08 7.79 -6.20
N ILE A 86 -6.75 7.85 -6.27
CA ILE A 86 -5.96 9.08 -6.19
C ILE A 86 -5.06 9.15 -7.44
N PRO A 87 -5.56 9.72 -8.56
CA PRO A 87 -4.84 9.75 -9.83
C PRO A 87 -3.47 10.44 -9.75
N GLU A 88 -3.24 11.30 -8.76
CA GLU A 88 -1.98 11.97 -8.48
C GLU A 88 -0.83 10.98 -8.27
N HIS A 89 -1.10 9.74 -7.84
CA HIS A 89 -0.09 8.67 -7.79
C HIS A 89 0.47 8.36 -9.18
N ALA A 90 -0.37 8.28 -10.20
CA ALA A 90 0.06 8.01 -11.57
C ALA A 90 0.74 9.23 -12.21
N GLU A 91 0.22 10.42 -11.95
CA GLU A 91 0.82 11.67 -12.44
C GLU A 91 2.23 11.87 -11.88
N LEU A 92 2.41 11.67 -10.57
CA LEU A 92 3.71 11.79 -9.94
C LEU A 92 4.66 10.69 -10.42
N PHE A 93 4.18 9.44 -10.56
CA PHE A 93 4.97 8.36 -11.13
C PHE A 93 5.51 8.71 -12.52
N LEU A 94 4.67 9.27 -13.40
CA LEU A 94 5.09 9.71 -14.75
C LEU A 94 6.21 10.74 -14.69
N LEU A 95 6.08 11.75 -13.83
CA LEU A 95 7.11 12.78 -13.69
C LEU A 95 8.42 12.20 -13.13
N LEU A 96 8.33 11.32 -12.13
CA LEU A 96 9.50 10.65 -11.55
C LEU A 96 10.16 9.69 -12.54
N SER A 97 9.40 9.01 -13.41
CA SER A 97 9.97 8.09 -14.40
C SER A 97 10.83 8.83 -15.43
N MET A 98 10.47 10.07 -15.78
CA MET A 98 11.27 10.91 -16.70
C MET A 98 12.62 11.34 -16.11
N MET A 99 12.78 11.27 -14.80
CA MET A 99 14.02 11.61 -14.09
C MET A 99 14.79 10.37 -13.60
N THR A 100 14.24 9.16 -13.79
CA THR A 100 14.83 7.92 -13.27
C THR A 100 15.48 7.13 -14.41
N PRO A 101 16.83 7.04 -14.47
CA PRO A 101 17.52 6.29 -15.51
C PRO A 101 17.17 4.80 -15.50
N LEU A 102 17.01 4.19 -16.68
CA LEU A 102 16.71 2.76 -16.81
C LEU A 102 17.71 1.86 -16.07
N ALA A 103 19.01 2.19 -16.16
CA ALA A 103 20.07 1.43 -15.49
C ALA A 103 19.93 1.40 -13.96
N TRP A 104 19.22 2.34 -13.34
CA TRP A 104 18.93 2.29 -11.90
C TRP A 104 17.88 1.23 -11.60
N LEU A 105 16.84 1.15 -12.43
CA LEU A 105 15.78 0.15 -12.30
C LEU A 105 16.33 -1.27 -12.47
N GLU A 106 17.16 -1.51 -13.49
CA GLU A 106 17.76 -2.83 -13.77
C GLU A 106 18.72 -3.34 -12.67
N ARG A 107 19.19 -2.43 -11.80
CA ARG A 107 20.09 -2.75 -10.69
C ARG A 107 19.37 -3.02 -9.38
N VAL A 108 18.05 -2.83 -9.31
CA VAL A 108 17.27 -3.13 -8.12
C VAL A 108 17.29 -4.65 -7.87
N PRO A 109 17.84 -5.15 -6.74
CA PRO A 109 17.97 -6.59 -6.53
C PRO A 109 16.63 -7.32 -6.46
N THR A 110 15.58 -6.67 -5.94
CA THR A 110 14.23 -7.21 -5.83
C THR A 110 13.42 -7.13 -7.13
N TYR A 111 13.97 -6.51 -8.18
CA TYR A 111 13.39 -6.50 -9.52
C TYR A 111 13.80 -7.73 -10.34
N LYS A 112 14.98 -8.31 -10.03
CA LYS A 112 15.46 -9.57 -10.62
C LYS A 112 14.88 -10.77 -9.89
#